data_AF-A0A8B8V930-F1
#
_entry.id   AF-A0A8B8V930-F1
#
_cell.length_a   1.000
_cell.length_b   1.000
_cell.length_c   1.000
_cell.angle_alpha   90.00
_cell.angle_beta   90.00
_cell.angle_gamma   90.00
#
_symmetry.space_group_name_H-M   'P 1'
#
loop_
_entity.id
_entity.type
_entity.pdbx_description
1 polymer ?
#
loop_
_entity_poly.entity_id
_entity_poly.type
_entity_poly.pdbx_seq_one_letter_code
_entity_poly.pdbx_strand_id
1 'polypeptide(L)'
;MAHQLYVLQVLTFNLLEERMMTKMDPNDQAQRDIIFELRRIAFDAESDPSNVPGSGTEKRKAMYTKDYKMLGFTNHINPAMDFTQTPPGMLALDNMLYLAKVHQDTYIRIVLENSSREDKHECPFGRSAIELTKMLCEILQVGELPNEGRNDYHPMFFTHDRAFEELFGICIQLLNKTWKEMRATAEDFNKVMQVVREQITRALPSKPNSLDQFKSKLRSLSYSEILRLRQSERMSQDDFQSPPIVELREKIQPEILELIKQQRLNRLCEGSSFRKIGNRRRQERFWYCRLALNHKVLHYGDLDDNPQGEVTFESLQEKIPVADIKAIVTGKDCPHMKEKSALKQNKEVLELAFSILYDPDETLNFIAPNKYEYCIWIDGLSALLGKDMSSELTKSDLDTLLSMEMKLRLLDLENIQIPEAPPPVPKEPSSYDFVYHYG
;
A
#
# COMPACT_ATOMS: atom_id res chain seq x y z
N MET A 1 -2.56 -5.73 -21.16
CA MET A 1 -3.38 -4.50 -21.15
C MET A 1 -3.69 -4.00 -19.74
N ALA A 2 -4.23 -4.84 -18.83
CA ALA A 2 -4.53 -4.42 -17.44
C ALA A 2 -3.33 -3.82 -16.68
N HIS A 3 -2.15 -4.44 -16.79
CA HIS A 3 -0.90 -3.88 -16.26
C HIS A 3 -0.61 -2.45 -16.76
N GLN A 4 -0.80 -2.20 -18.05
CA GLN A 4 -0.56 -0.88 -18.65
C GLN A 4 -1.56 0.17 -18.15
N LEU A 5 -2.81 -0.23 -17.87
CA LEU A 5 -3.79 0.65 -17.24
C LEU A 5 -3.43 0.95 -15.77
N TYR A 6 -2.90 -0.03 -15.04
CA TYR A 6 -2.34 0.19 -13.71
C TYR A 6 -1.16 1.18 -13.76
N VAL A 7 -0.19 0.96 -14.64
CA VAL A 7 0.96 1.87 -14.84
C VAL A 7 0.47 3.28 -15.20
N LEU A 8 -0.45 3.40 -16.16
CA LEU A 8 -1.03 4.68 -16.56
C LEU A 8 -1.71 5.39 -15.39
N GLN A 9 -2.47 4.67 -14.57
CA GLN A 9 -3.12 5.24 -13.39
C GLN A 9 -2.10 5.78 -12.38
N VAL A 10 -1.05 5.01 -12.07
CA VAL A 10 0.03 5.43 -11.16
C VAL A 10 0.70 6.70 -11.69
N LEU A 11 1.09 6.72 -12.96
CA LEU A 11 1.74 7.88 -13.57
C LEU A 11 0.81 9.11 -13.60
N THR A 12 -0.49 8.91 -13.85
CA THR A 12 -1.47 10.00 -13.82
C THR A 12 -1.62 10.57 -12.42
N PHE A 13 -1.63 9.74 -11.38
CA PHE A 13 -1.64 10.21 -9.99
C PHE A 13 -0.35 10.94 -9.61
N ASN A 14 0.82 10.50 -10.10
CA ASN A 14 2.09 11.16 -9.80
C ASN A 14 2.20 12.56 -10.39
N LEU A 15 1.36 12.94 -11.36
CA LEU A 15 1.24 14.34 -11.80
C LEU A 15 0.77 15.27 -10.67
N LEU A 16 0.08 14.74 -9.65
CA LEU A 16 -0.34 15.49 -8.47
C LEU A 16 0.80 15.67 -7.45
N GLU A 17 1.88 14.89 -7.54
CA GLU A 17 2.98 14.90 -6.58
C GLU A 17 3.65 16.27 -6.49
N GLU A 18 3.84 16.94 -7.63
CA GLU A 18 4.42 18.28 -7.66
C GLU A 18 3.62 19.25 -6.77
N ARG A 19 2.30 19.27 -6.94
CA ARG A 19 1.40 20.11 -6.12
C ARG A 19 1.31 19.63 -4.68
N MET A 20 1.34 18.32 -4.45
CA MET A 20 1.36 17.71 -3.12
C MET A 20 2.60 18.12 -2.30
N MET A 21 3.74 18.30 -2.98
CA MET A 21 5.02 18.65 -2.39
C MET A 21 5.34 20.15 -2.48
N THR A 22 4.49 20.94 -3.16
CA THR A 22 4.60 22.39 -3.20
C THR A 22 4.06 22.99 -1.92
N LYS A 23 4.93 23.66 -1.14
CA LYS A 23 4.53 24.45 0.03
C LYS A 23 3.93 25.78 -0.42
N MET A 24 2.89 26.24 0.27
CA MET A 24 2.39 27.60 0.09
C MET A 24 3.43 28.62 0.58
N ASP A 25 3.58 29.75 -0.13
CA ASP A 25 4.29 30.92 0.38
C ASP A 25 3.26 31.84 1.09
N PRO A 26 3.33 31.99 2.43
CA PRO A 26 2.38 32.82 3.17
C PRO A 26 2.48 34.32 2.88
N ASN A 27 3.54 34.76 2.19
CA ASN A 27 3.74 36.17 1.81
C ASN A 27 3.27 36.47 0.39
N ASP A 28 3.04 35.43 -0.43
CA ASP A 28 2.55 35.58 -1.80
C ASP A 28 1.07 35.98 -1.79
N GLN A 29 0.79 37.17 -2.30
CA GLN A 29 -0.57 37.71 -2.34
C GLN A 29 -1.50 36.88 -3.22
N ALA A 30 -1.03 36.36 -4.36
CA ALA A 30 -1.86 35.60 -5.28
C ALA A 30 -2.34 34.28 -4.64
N GLN A 31 -1.48 33.63 -3.86
CA GLN A 31 -1.85 32.41 -3.14
C GLN A 31 -2.83 32.72 -2.01
N ARG A 32 -2.66 33.84 -1.30
CA ARG A 32 -3.59 34.29 -0.26
C ARG A 32 -4.96 34.67 -0.83
N ASP A 33 -5.00 35.22 -2.04
CA ASP A 33 -6.25 35.56 -2.73
C ASP A 33 -7.10 34.32 -3.00
N ILE A 34 -6.49 33.13 -3.17
CA ILE A 34 -7.23 31.87 -3.29
C ILE A 34 -7.95 31.52 -1.98
N ILE A 35 -7.29 31.67 -0.82
CA ILE A 35 -7.93 31.44 0.49
C ILE A 35 -9.02 32.49 0.74
N PHE A 36 -8.78 33.74 0.33
CA PHE A 36 -9.78 34.79 0.41
C PHE A 36 -11.02 34.45 -0.44
N GLU A 37 -10.83 33.90 -1.63
CA GLU A 37 -11.92 33.47 -2.51
C GLU A 37 -12.72 32.32 -1.90
N LEU A 38 -12.08 31.34 -1.25
CA LEU A 38 -12.78 30.30 -0.49
C LEU A 38 -13.69 30.90 0.57
N ARG A 39 -13.14 31.80 1.41
CA ARG A 39 -13.92 32.53 2.42
C ARG A 39 -15.09 33.28 1.79
N ARG A 40 -14.84 34.03 0.72
CA ARG A 40 -15.86 34.83 0.03
C ARG A 40 -17.01 33.97 -0.46
N ILE A 41 -16.71 32.82 -1.07
CA ILE A 41 -17.73 31.86 -1.54
C ILE A 41 -18.56 31.33 -0.37
N ALA A 42 -17.96 31.06 0.79
CA ALA A 42 -18.65 30.49 1.94
C ALA A 42 -19.57 31.49 2.68
N PHE A 43 -19.13 32.74 2.87
CA PHE A 43 -19.80 33.69 3.78
C PHE A 43 -20.38 34.93 3.11
N ASP A 44 -19.87 35.31 1.93
CA ASP A 44 -20.29 36.55 1.26
C ASP A 44 -21.38 36.29 0.19
N ALA A 45 -21.94 35.07 0.11
CA ALA A 45 -23.04 34.71 -0.78
C ALA A 45 -24.43 35.18 -0.28
N GLU A 46 -24.58 35.44 1.02
CA GLU A 46 -25.86 35.85 1.65
C GLU A 46 -25.83 37.27 2.26
N SER A 47 -24.69 37.97 2.25
CA SER A 47 -24.60 39.31 2.85
C SER A 47 -24.85 40.42 1.81
N ASP A 48 -25.96 41.13 2.01
CA ASP A 48 -26.37 42.35 1.28
C ASP A 48 -25.19 43.35 1.16
N PRO A 49 -25.02 44.08 0.03
CA PRO A 49 -23.85 44.89 -0.29
C PRO A 49 -23.80 46.22 0.47
N SER A 50 -24.30 46.29 1.70
CA SER A 50 -24.11 47.43 2.59
C SER A 50 -22.78 47.33 3.34
N ASN A 51 -21.68 47.13 2.61
CA ASN A 51 -20.36 47.47 3.12
C ASN A 51 -20.26 48.99 3.16
N VAL A 52 -20.68 49.57 4.30
CA VAL A 52 -20.57 51.00 4.56
C VAL A 52 -19.12 51.43 4.35
N PRO A 53 -18.82 52.35 3.41
CA PRO A 53 -17.47 52.86 3.20
C PRO A 53 -17.07 53.65 4.45
N GLY A 54 -16.29 53.01 5.33
CA GLY A 54 -15.93 53.56 6.64
C GLY A 54 -15.54 52.55 7.72
N SER A 55 -15.74 51.24 7.50
CA SER A 55 -15.25 50.22 8.45
C SER A 55 -13.71 50.18 8.45
N GLY A 56 -13.11 50.62 9.57
CA GLY A 56 -11.67 50.66 9.79
C GLY A 56 -10.98 49.32 9.49
N THR A 57 -9.73 49.40 9.02
CA THR A 57 -8.90 48.24 8.63
C THR A 57 -8.81 47.16 9.72
N GLU A 58 -8.86 47.55 11.00
CA GLU A 58 -8.84 46.63 12.13
C GLU A 58 -10.14 45.81 12.28
N LYS A 59 -11.31 46.42 12.04
CA LYS A 59 -12.60 45.71 12.08
C LYS A 59 -12.70 44.64 11.00
N ARG A 60 -12.18 44.93 9.79
CA ARG A 60 -12.10 43.96 8.69
C ARG A 60 -11.16 42.80 8.99
N LYS A 61 -9.98 43.07 9.57
CA LYS A 61 -9.05 42.00 9.99
C LYS A 61 -9.66 41.08 11.04
N ALA A 62 -10.35 41.64 12.05
CA ALA A 62 -11.01 40.83 13.08
C ALA A 62 -12.12 39.93 12.49
N MET A 63 -12.89 40.44 11.51
CA MET A 63 -13.89 39.66 10.79
C MET A 63 -13.26 38.49 10.03
N TYR A 64 -12.20 38.72 9.26
CA TYR A 64 -11.53 37.66 8.52
C TYR A 64 -10.94 36.57 9.43
N THR A 65 -10.32 36.95 10.56
CA THR A 65 -9.83 35.98 11.54
C THR A 65 -10.97 35.11 12.10
N LYS A 66 -12.14 35.70 12.36
CA LYS A 66 -13.32 34.94 12.80
C LYS A 66 -13.81 33.99 11.71
N ASP A 67 -13.85 34.44 10.46
CA ASP A 67 -14.30 33.62 9.33
C ASP A 67 -13.33 32.46 9.06
N TYR A 68 -12.02 32.67 9.17
CA TYR A 68 -11.03 31.58 9.06
C TYR A 68 -11.10 30.59 10.23
N LYS A 69 -11.48 31.07 11.42
CA LYS A 69 -11.82 30.18 12.55
C LYS A 69 -13.06 29.35 12.23
N MET A 70 -14.12 29.97 11.71
CA MET A 70 -15.36 29.29 11.30
C MET A 70 -15.16 28.32 10.12
N LEU A 71 -14.20 28.58 9.24
CA LEU A 71 -13.75 27.64 8.21
C LEU A 71 -12.95 26.46 8.78
N GLY A 72 -12.61 26.47 10.07
CA GLY A 72 -11.90 25.37 10.71
C GLY A 72 -10.42 25.25 10.33
N PHE A 73 -9.77 26.34 9.94
CA PHE A 73 -8.30 26.38 9.83
C PHE A 73 -7.66 26.26 11.22
N THR A 74 -6.44 25.75 11.32
CA THR A 74 -5.71 25.69 12.58
C THR A 74 -5.16 27.07 12.94
N ASN A 75 -4.53 27.74 11.96
CA ASN A 75 -4.06 29.12 12.12
C ASN A 75 -5.09 30.12 11.59
N HIS A 76 -6.00 30.58 12.46
CA HIS A 76 -7.06 31.52 12.06
C HIS A 76 -6.54 32.91 11.69
N ILE A 77 -5.35 33.29 12.16
CA ILE A 77 -4.75 34.60 11.87
C ILE A 77 -4.10 34.58 10.48
N ASN A 78 -3.44 33.49 10.14
CA ASN A 78 -2.82 33.28 8.84
C ASN A 78 -2.99 31.83 8.38
N PRO A 79 -4.14 31.50 7.74
CA PRO A 79 -4.43 30.14 7.29
C PRO A 79 -3.46 29.62 6.23
N ALA A 80 -2.71 30.49 5.56
CA ALA A 80 -1.66 30.09 4.62
C ALA A 80 -0.58 29.21 5.27
N MET A 81 -0.35 29.38 6.57
CA MET A 81 0.61 28.56 7.32
C MET A 81 0.24 27.08 7.33
N ASP A 82 -1.05 26.74 7.28
CA ASP A 82 -1.51 25.34 7.29
C ASP A 82 -1.11 24.59 6.01
N PHE A 83 -0.90 25.31 4.90
CA PHE A 83 -0.48 24.76 3.60
C PHE A 83 1.05 24.77 3.39
N THR A 84 1.82 25.17 4.39
CA THR A 84 3.30 25.07 4.37
C THR A 84 3.81 23.66 4.67
N GLN A 85 2.93 22.79 5.18
CA GLN A 85 3.24 21.38 5.45
C GLN A 85 2.98 20.53 4.21
N THR A 86 3.94 19.67 3.89
CA THR A 86 3.89 18.75 2.74
C THR A 86 4.19 17.33 3.22
N PRO A 87 3.36 16.33 2.86
CA PRO A 87 2.07 16.46 2.17
C PRO A 87 0.98 17.12 3.06
N PRO A 88 -0.07 17.75 2.48
CA PRO A 88 -0.36 17.83 1.04
C PRO A 88 -0.02 19.18 0.38
N GLY A 89 0.53 20.15 1.11
CA GLY A 89 0.90 21.45 0.57
C GLY A 89 -0.25 22.15 -0.17
N MET A 90 0.07 22.68 -1.35
CA MET A 90 -0.88 23.40 -2.20
C MET A 90 -1.97 22.51 -2.79
N LEU A 91 -1.79 21.19 -2.87
CA LEU A 91 -2.82 20.28 -3.42
C LEU A 91 -4.11 20.32 -2.59
N ALA A 92 -4.03 20.49 -1.27
CA ALA A 92 -5.23 20.64 -0.44
C ALA A 92 -5.99 21.94 -0.76
N LEU A 93 -5.27 23.02 -1.07
CA LEU A 93 -5.88 24.28 -1.47
C LEU A 93 -6.59 24.16 -2.83
N ASP A 94 -5.95 23.46 -3.77
CA ASP A 94 -6.53 23.17 -5.10
C ASP A 94 -7.82 22.35 -4.97
N ASN A 95 -7.82 21.32 -4.10
CA ASN A 95 -8.99 20.49 -3.81
C ASN A 95 -10.15 21.29 -3.18
N MET A 96 -9.85 22.14 -2.19
CA MET A 96 -10.86 23.01 -1.58
C MET A 96 -11.46 23.98 -2.61
N LEU A 97 -10.61 24.58 -3.45
CA LEU A 97 -11.05 25.51 -4.49
C LEU A 97 -11.89 24.80 -5.55
N TYR A 98 -11.49 23.59 -5.96
CA TYR A 98 -12.28 22.76 -6.86
C TYR A 98 -13.68 22.51 -6.28
N LEU A 99 -13.76 22.07 -5.02
CA LEU A 99 -15.04 21.85 -4.34
C LEU A 99 -15.89 23.12 -4.30
N ALA A 100 -15.29 24.25 -3.95
CA ALA A 100 -15.98 25.54 -3.84
C ALA A 100 -16.48 26.08 -5.19
N LYS A 101 -15.77 25.81 -6.29
CA LYS A 101 -16.11 26.31 -7.63
C LYS A 101 -17.01 25.36 -8.42
N VAL A 102 -16.79 24.05 -8.32
CA VAL A 102 -17.50 23.03 -9.09
C VAL A 102 -18.75 22.56 -8.36
N HIS A 103 -18.67 22.38 -7.03
CA HIS A 103 -19.75 21.89 -6.18
C HIS A 103 -20.09 22.89 -5.07
N GLN A 104 -20.32 24.15 -5.48
CA GLN A 104 -20.48 25.29 -4.57
C GLN A 104 -21.53 25.04 -3.46
N ASP A 105 -22.70 24.49 -3.80
CA ASP A 105 -23.75 24.19 -2.83
C ASP A 105 -23.29 23.20 -1.76
N THR A 106 -22.50 22.20 -2.16
CA THR A 106 -21.95 21.21 -1.23
C THR A 106 -20.91 21.86 -0.32
N TYR A 107 -20.02 22.69 -0.87
CA TYR A 107 -19.03 23.44 -0.10
C TYR A 107 -19.70 24.35 0.94
N ILE A 108 -20.61 25.23 0.51
CA ILE A 108 -21.33 26.17 1.38
C ILE A 108 -22.06 25.41 2.48
N ARG A 109 -22.79 24.36 2.13
CA ARG A 109 -23.50 23.53 3.13
C ARG A 109 -22.56 22.95 4.17
N ILE A 110 -21.42 22.36 3.76
CA ILE A 110 -20.45 21.78 4.71
C ILE A 110 -19.89 22.83 5.65
N VAL A 111 -19.52 24.01 5.13
CA VAL A 111 -18.96 25.10 5.95
C VAL A 111 -20.02 25.65 6.90
N LEU A 112 -21.21 26.00 6.41
CA LEU A 112 -22.26 26.62 7.22
C LEU A 112 -22.78 25.69 8.31
N GLU A 113 -22.99 24.39 8.02
CA GLU A 113 -23.44 23.40 9.00
C GLU A 113 -22.48 23.23 10.20
N ASN A 114 -21.19 23.50 9.99
CA ASN A 114 -20.14 23.36 11.00
C ASN A 114 -19.67 24.69 11.58
N SER A 115 -20.13 25.83 11.07
CA SER A 115 -19.69 27.15 11.53
C SER A 115 -20.67 27.86 12.46
N SER A 116 -21.95 27.43 12.46
CA SER A 116 -23.03 28.14 13.14
C SER A 116 -23.28 27.69 14.58
N ARG A 117 -22.60 26.65 15.05
CA ARG A 117 -22.86 26.04 16.35
C ARG A 117 -21.70 26.35 17.30
N GLU A 118 -21.95 26.97 18.44
CA GLU A 118 -21.02 26.95 19.59
C GLU A 118 -21.01 25.54 20.24
N ASP A 119 -21.06 24.51 19.41
CA ASP A 119 -21.16 23.10 19.79
C ASP A 119 -19.78 22.48 19.62
N LYS A 120 -19.38 21.66 20.59
CA LYS A 120 -18.09 20.95 20.56
C LYS A 120 -17.97 19.94 19.42
N HIS A 121 -19.08 19.72 18.70
CA HIS A 121 -19.22 18.79 17.59
C HIS A 121 -18.99 19.41 16.20
N GLU A 122 -18.52 20.66 16.10
CA GLU A 122 -18.14 21.25 14.81
C GLU A 122 -16.97 20.50 14.14
N CYS A 123 -17.13 20.14 12.85
CA CYS A 123 -16.06 19.56 12.06
C CYS A 123 -15.20 20.68 11.44
N PRO A 124 -13.90 20.76 11.75
CA PRO A 124 -13.05 21.85 11.26
C PRO A 124 -12.70 21.63 9.78
N PHE A 125 -13.46 22.25 8.85
CA PHE A 125 -13.32 22.03 7.41
C PHE A 125 -11.88 22.18 6.90
N GLY A 126 -11.18 23.26 7.23
CA GLY A 126 -9.81 23.53 6.79
C GLY A 126 -8.85 22.41 7.20
N ARG A 127 -8.83 22.07 8.49
CA ARG A 127 -8.02 20.96 9.02
C ARG A 127 -8.42 19.61 8.41
N SER A 128 -9.71 19.32 8.29
CA SER A 128 -10.23 18.06 7.73
C SER A 128 -9.86 17.89 6.26
N ALA A 129 -9.96 18.95 5.45
CA ALA A 129 -9.64 18.88 4.02
C ALA A 129 -8.15 18.71 3.74
N ILE A 130 -7.27 19.33 4.55
CA ILE A 130 -5.82 19.10 4.48
C ILE A 130 -5.50 17.65 4.85
N GLU A 131 -5.98 17.16 5.99
CA GLU A 131 -5.72 15.79 6.43
C GLU A 131 -6.31 14.75 5.47
N LEU A 132 -7.51 15.01 4.93
CA LEU A 132 -8.14 14.14 3.94
C LEU A 132 -7.33 14.08 2.64
N THR A 133 -6.83 15.22 2.16
CA THR A 133 -6.00 15.24 0.94
C THR A 133 -4.74 14.40 1.12
N LYS A 134 -4.05 14.57 2.26
CA LYS A 134 -2.90 13.74 2.61
C LYS A 134 -3.24 12.25 2.66
N MET A 135 -4.33 11.89 3.35
CA MET A 135 -4.81 10.51 3.44
C MET A 135 -5.11 9.91 2.07
N LEU A 136 -5.75 10.65 1.17
CA LEU A 136 -6.05 10.18 -0.18
C LEU A 136 -4.75 9.94 -0.98
N CYS A 137 -3.75 10.83 -0.84
CA CYS A 137 -2.45 10.63 -1.48
C CYS A 137 -1.77 9.36 -0.99
N GLU A 138 -1.82 9.07 0.32
CA GLU A 138 -1.26 7.85 0.90
C GLU A 138 -2.02 6.58 0.43
N ILE A 139 -3.35 6.61 0.43
CA ILE A 139 -4.18 5.47 -0.02
C ILE A 139 -3.92 5.17 -1.49
N LEU A 140 -3.76 6.21 -2.32
CA LEU A 140 -3.54 6.09 -3.76
C LEU A 140 -2.08 5.97 -4.14
N GLN A 141 -1.16 6.02 -3.17
CA GLN A 141 0.28 5.89 -3.38
C GLN A 141 0.84 6.92 -4.38
N VAL A 142 0.38 8.18 -4.25
CA VAL A 142 0.86 9.30 -5.08
C VAL A 142 2.35 9.53 -4.84
N GLY A 143 3.14 9.54 -5.91
CA GLY A 143 4.61 9.66 -5.89
C GLY A 143 5.36 8.33 -5.97
N GLU A 144 4.67 7.19 -5.84
CA GLU A 144 5.30 5.88 -5.94
C GLU A 144 5.49 5.44 -7.40
N LEU A 145 6.56 4.71 -7.68
CA LEU A 145 6.81 4.14 -9.01
C LEU A 145 5.94 2.88 -9.23
N PRO A 146 5.43 2.64 -10.45
CA PRO A 146 4.66 1.45 -10.74
C PRO A 146 5.53 0.20 -10.62
N ASN A 147 4.96 -0.89 -10.10
CA ASN A 147 5.67 -2.17 -9.98
C ASN A 147 5.24 -3.18 -11.05
N GLU A 148 6.17 -4.00 -11.51
CA GLU A 148 5.94 -4.97 -12.62
C GLU A 148 4.97 -6.11 -12.24
N GLY A 149 4.72 -6.32 -10.94
CA GLY A 149 3.88 -7.40 -10.42
C GLY A 149 2.40 -7.07 -10.20
N ARG A 150 1.97 -5.80 -10.31
CA ARG A 150 0.55 -5.44 -10.10
C ARG A 150 -0.19 -5.23 -11.42
N ASN A 151 -1.42 -5.74 -11.45
CA ASN A 151 -2.35 -5.58 -12.56
C ASN A 151 -3.61 -4.79 -12.17
N ASP A 152 -3.66 -4.32 -10.92
CA ASP A 152 -4.87 -3.80 -10.29
C ASP A 152 -4.98 -2.27 -10.46
N TYR A 153 -5.97 -1.83 -11.21
CA TYR A 153 -6.36 -0.42 -11.33
C TYR A 153 -7.79 -0.19 -10.86
N HIS A 154 -8.20 1.06 -10.74
CA HIS A 154 -9.52 1.49 -10.26
C HIS A 154 -10.27 2.18 -11.42
N PRO A 155 -11.23 1.50 -12.08
CA PRO A 155 -11.89 2.03 -13.27
C PRO A 155 -12.56 3.39 -13.07
N MET A 156 -13.07 3.68 -11.86
CA MET A 156 -13.70 4.96 -11.53
C MET A 156 -12.84 6.20 -11.79
N PHE A 157 -11.50 6.10 -11.81
CA PHE A 157 -10.65 7.25 -12.09
C PHE A 157 -10.56 7.60 -13.57
N PHE A 158 -11.01 6.69 -14.44
CA PHE A 158 -11.09 6.91 -15.88
C PHE A 158 -12.46 7.45 -16.33
N THR A 159 -13.39 7.70 -15.40
CA THR A 159 -14.73 8.21 -15.71
C THR A 159 -14.83 9.73 -15.67
N HIS A 160 -13.76 10.43 -15.26
CA HIS A 160 -13.74 11.89 -15.14
C HIS A 160 -12.31 12.44 -15.25
N ASP A 161 -12.12 13.56 -15.94
CA ASP A 161 -10.79 14.16 -16.15
C ASP A 161 -10.16 14.65 -14.84
N ARG A 162 -11.00 15.06 -13.88
CA ARG A 162 -10.64 15.51 -12.53
C ARG A 162 -11.13 14.53 -11.47
N ALA A 163 -10.95 13.22 -11.72
CA ALA A 163 -11.50 12.18 -10.86
C ALA A 163 -10.96 12.21 -9.42
N PHE A 164 -9.73 12.69 -9.21
CA PHE A 164 -9.16 12.85 -7.88
C PHE A 164 -9.90 13.93 -7.08
N GLU A 165 -10.24 15.06 -7.70
CA GLU A 165 -10.97 16.14 -7.03
C GLU A 165 -12.43 15.77 -6.79
N GLU A 166 -13.07 15.02 -7.70
CA GLU A 166 -14.38 14.43 -7.45
C GLU A 166 -14.35 13.44 -6.29
N LEU A 167 -13.32 12.59 -6.22
CA LEU A 167 -13.09 11.70 -5.09
C LEU A 167 -12.95 12.48 -3.78
N PHE A 168 -12.17 13.57 -3.77
CA PHE A 168 -12.06 14.46 -2.62
C PHE A 168 -13.43 15.01 -2.19
N GLY A 169 -14.24 15.47 -3.15
CA GLY A 169 -15.59 15.97 -2.89
C GLY A 169 -16.54 14.92 -2.32
N ILE A 170 -16.41 13.66 -2.74
CA ILE A 170 -17.16 12.53 -2.16
C ILE A 170 -16.67 12.22 -0.74
N CYS A 171 -15.35 12.17 -0.54
CA CYS A 171 -14.74 11.79 0.73
C CYS A 171 -14.90 12.87 1.81
N ILE A 172 -14.95 14.17 1.47
CA ILE A 172 -15.22 15.23 2.45
C ILE A 172 -16.67 15.21 2.94
N GLN A 173 -17.62 14.82 2.07
CA GLN A 173 -19.00 14.57 2.46
C GLN A 173 -19.11 13.33 3.36
N LEU A 174 -18.40 12.25 3.02
CA LEU A 174 -18.29 11.06 3.87
C LEU A 174 -17.72 11.43 5.24
N LEU A 175 -16.63 12.20 5.28
CA LEU A 175 -15.98 12.63 6.52
C LEU A 175 -16.97 13.38 7.42
N ASN A 176 -17.68 14.37 6.88
CA ASN A 176 -18.66 15.14 7.65
C ASN A 176 -19.83 14.24 8.13
N LYS A 177 -20.27 13.28 7.31
CA LYS A 177 -21.27 12.28 7.71
C LYS A 177 -20.76 11.41 8.87
N THR A 178 -19.58 10.80 8.73
CA THR A 178 -18.98 9.92 9.75
C THR A 178 -18.70 10.68 11.04
N TRP A 179 -18.24 11.94 10.95
CA TRP A 179 -18.07 12.83 12.11
C TRP A 179 -19.35 12.96 12.93
N LYS A 180 -20.49 13.21 12.25
CA LYS A 180 -21.81 13.31 12.87
C LYS A 180 -22.30 11.97 13.43
N GLU A 181 -22.09 10.87 12.71
CA GLU A 181 -22.45 9.52 13.18
C GLU A 181 -21.68 9.14 14.47
N MET A 182 -20.42 9.56 14.57
CA MET A 182 -19.59 9.36 15.75
C MET A 182 -19.89 10.35 16.89
N ARG A 183 -20.69 11.40 16.65
CA ARG A 183 -20.83 12.55 17.56
C ARG A 183 -19.47 13.07 18.03
N ALA A 184 -18.53 13.15 17.09
CA ALA A 184 -17.14 13.44 17.38
C ALA A 184 -16.93 14.87 17.86
N THR A 185 -15.85 15.08 18.61
CA THR A 185 -15.35 16.42 18.96
C THR A 185 -13.96 16.62 18.34
N ALA A 186 -13.38 17.81 18.48
CA ALA A 186 -12.02 18.10 18.03
C ALA A 186 -10.96 17.12 18.57
N GLU A 187 -11.17 16.52 19.75
CA GLU A 187 -10.27 15.52 20.36
C GLU A 187 -10.33 14.17 19.63
N ASP A 188 -11.47 13.83 19.03
CA ASP A 188 -11.66 12.58 18.30
C ASP A 188 -11.23 12.66 16.84
N PHE A 189 -10.73 13.81 16.40
CA PHE A 189 -10.39 14.08 15.00
C PHE A 189 -9.57 12.94 14.35
N ASN A 190 -8.49 12.51 15.00
CA ASN A 190 -7.64 11.45 14.46
C ASN A 190 -8.38 10.09 14.37
N LYS A 191 -9.27 9.79 15.32
CA LYS A 191 -10.07 8.56 15.29
C LYS A 191 -11.09 8.61 14.14
N VAL A 192 -11.74 9.75 13.91
CA VAL A 192 -12.65 9.94 12.78
C VAL A 192 -11.90 9.74 11.47
N MET A 193 -10.72 10.34 11.33
CA MET A 193 -9.88 10.16 10.14
C MET A 193 -9.50 8.70 9.92
N GLN A 194 -9.18 7.94 10.98
CA GLN A 194 -8.93 6.50 10.86
C GLN A 194 -10.17 5.71 10.39
N VAL A 195 -11.36 6.03 10.90
CA VAL A 195 -12.61 5.41 10.43
C VAL A 195 -12.86 5.75 8.96
N VAL A 196 -12.68 7.02 8.56
CA VAL A 196 -12.83 7.45 7.16
C VAL A 196 -11.84 6.76 6.24
N ARG A 197 -10.58 6.61 6.66
CA ARG A 197 -9.57 5.81 5.95
C ARG A 197 -10.07 4.39 5.72
N GLU A 198 -10.57 3.74 6.77
CA GLU A 198 -11.07 2.38 6.70
C GLU A 198 -12.31 2.26 5.79
N GLN A 199 -13.23 3.23 5.83
CA GLN A 199 -14.38 3.27 4.91
C GLN A 199 -13.93 3.32 3.45
N ILE A 200 -12.93 4.16 3.14
CA ILE A 200 -12.38 4.30 1.78
C ILE A 200 -11.65 3.01 1.37
N THR A 201 -10.75 2.50 2.20
CA THR A 201 -9.95 1.31 1.88
C THR A 201 -10.77 0.02 1.83
N ARG A 202 -11.90 -0.07 2.54
CA ARG A 202 -12.86 -1.19 2.37
C ARG A 202 -13.76 -1.04 1.14
N ALA A 203 -13.97 0.17 0.64
CA ALA A 203 -14.77 0.39 -0.56
C ALA A 203 -13.99 0.12 -1.86
N LEU A 204 -12.71 0.51 -1.93
CA LEU A 204 -11.87 0.40 -3.12
C LEU A 204 -11.73 -1.03 -3.70
N PRO A 205 -11.61 -2.11 -2.90
CA PRO A 205 -11.51 -3.48 -3.39
C PRO A 205 -12.75 -3.97 -4.15
N SER A 206 -13.91 -3.34 -3.95
CA SER A 206 -15.12 -3.66 -4.73
C SER A 206 -15.04 -3.20 -6.20
N LYS A 207 -13.93 -2.54 -6.60
CA LYS A 207 -13.65 -2.06 -7.96
C LYS A 207 -14.87 -1.36 -8.59
N PRO A 208 -15.38 -0.29 -7.95
CA PRO A 208 -16.50 0.47 -8.50
C PRO A 208 -16.15 1.00 -9.88
N ASN A 209 -17.09 0.88 -10.82
CA ASN A 209 -16.89 1.29 -12.21
C ASN A 209 -17.14 2.79 -12.43
N SER A 210 -17.64 3.50 -11.41
CA SER A 210 -17.85 4.95 -11.44
C SER A 210 -17.76 5.55 -10.04
N LEU A 211 -17.56 6.86 -9.98
CA LEU A 211 -17.56 7.63 -8.73
C LEU A 211 -18.91 7.54 -8.00
N ASP A 212 -20.03 7.44 -8.72
CA ASP A 212 -21.36 7.21 -8.12
C ASP A 212 -21.51 5.83 -7.48
N GLN A 213 -20.96 4.79 -8.12
CA GLN A 213 -20.92 3.45 -7.51
C GLN A 213 -20.07 3.44 -6.25
N PHE A 214 -18.91 4.12 -6.27
CA PHE A 214 -18.08 4.30 -5.09
C PHE A 214 -18.84 5.03 -3.97
N LYS A 215 -19.52 6.14 -4.28
CA LYS A 215 -20.39 6.86 -3.33
C LYS A 215 -21.50 5.96 -2.78
N SER A 216 -22.09 5.10 -3.60
CA SER A 216 -23.09 4.13 -3.15
C SER A 216 -22.51 3.09 -2.19
N LYS A 217 -21.32 2.57 -2.49
CA LYS A 217 -20.62 1.63 -1.60
C LYS A 217 -20.30 2.27 -0.25
N LEU A 218 -19.83 3.52 -0.25
CA LEU A 218 -19.58 4.27 0.98
C LEU A 218 -20.85 4.49 1.81
N ARG A 219 -22.02 4.65 1.20
CA ARG A 219 -23.29 4.74 1.95
C ARG A 219 -23.59 3.47 2.74
N SER A 220 -23.20 2.29 2.24
CA SER A 220 -23.37 1.02 2.95
C SER A 220 -22.36 0.82 4.09
N LEU A 221 -21.24 1.55 4.08
CA LEU A 221 -20.17 1.48 5.07
C LEU A 221 -20.32 2.61 6.10
N SER A 222 -21.48 2.70 6.77
CA SER A 222 -21.68 3.65 7.88
C SER A 222 -20.74 3.34 9.06
N TYR A 223 -20.59 4.28 10.00
CA TYR A 223 -19.80 4.04 11.21
C TYR A 223 -20.24 2.77 11.97
N SER A 224 -21.55 2.55 12.09
CA SER A 224 -22.11 1.34 12.71
C SER A 224 -21.72 0.06 11.97
N GLU A 225 -21.70 0.09 10.64
CA GLU A 225 -21.26 -1.05 9.83
C GLU A 225 -19.77 -1.33 10.01
N ILE A 226 -18.93 -0.29 10.03
CA ILE A 226 -17.51 -0.44 10.32
C ILE A 226 -17.28 -1.07 11.70
N LEU A 227 -18.02 -0.65 12.72
CA LEU A 227 -17.94 -1.28 14.05
C LEU A 227 -18.36 -2.76 14.02
N ARG A 228 -19.43 -3.10 13.29
CA ARG A 228 -19.89 -4.48 13.13
C ARG A 228 -18.83 -5.35 12.43
N LEU A 229 -18.22 -4.85 11.36
CA LEU A 229 -17.15 -5.54 10.64
C LEU A 229 -15.93 -5.77 11.53
N ARG A 230 -15.46 -4.74 12.26
CA ARG A 230 -14.36 -4.86 13.22
C ARG A 230 -14.65 -5.89 14.31
N GLN A 231 -15.88 -5.94 14.81
CA GLN A 231 -16.28 -6.92 15.82
C GLN A 231 -16.25 -8.34 15.25
N SER A 232 -16.79 -8.55 14.05
CA SER A 232 -16.76 -9.84 13.35
C SER A 232 -15.34 -10.31 13.07
N GLU A 233 -14.44 -9.40 12.66
CA GLU A 233 -13.04 -9.71 12.40
C GLU A 233 -12.28 -10.09 13.66
N ARG A 234 -12.54 -9.41 14.78
CA ARG A 234 -11.96 -9.77 16.09
C ARG A 234 -12.40 -11.15 16.54
N MET A 235 -13.71 -11.43 16.45
CA MET A 235 -14.24 -12.75 16.81
C MET A 235 -13.61 -13.86 15.96
N SER A 236 -13.52 -13.64 14.64
CA SER A 236 -12.85 -14.59 13.74
C SER A 236 -11.36 -14.74 14.05
N GLN A 237 -10.66 -13.65 14.37
CA GLN A 237 -9.23 -13.70 14.69
C GLN A 237 -8.95 -14.43 16.01
N ASP A 238 -9.81 -14.27 17.01
CA ASP A 238 -9.74 -15.03 18.26
C ASP A 238 -9.96 -16.53 18.02
N ASP A 239 -10.88 -16.91 17.13
CA ASP A 239 -11.07 -18.31 16.71
C ASP A 239 -9.79 -18.87 16.07
N PHE A 240 -9.10 -18.07 15.23
CA PHE A 240 -7.84 -18.47 14.60
C PHE A 240 -6.65 -18.63 15.56
N GLN A 241 -6.77 -18.15 16.80
CA GLN A 241 -5.77 -18.32 17.86
C GLN A 241 -6.11 -19.48 18.80
N SER A 242 -7.23 -20.18 18.59
CA SER A 242 -7.59 -21.33 19.43
C SER A 242 -6.53 -22.45 19.32
N PRO A 243 -6.24 -23.18 20.42
CA PRO A 243 -5.20 -24.22 20.42
C PRO A 243 -5.34 -25.27 19.30
N PRO A 244 -6.55 -25.80 18.97
CA PRO A 244 -6.69 -26.77 17.89
C PRO A 244 -6.35 -26.19 16.51
N ILE A 245 -6.64 -24.91 16.27
CA ILE A 245 -6.32 -24.24 15.01
C ILE A 245 -4.81 -23.97 14.92
N VAL A 246 -4.18 -23.57 16.02
CA VAL A 246 -2.71 -23.39 16.09
C VAL A 246 -1.99 -24.71 15.84
N GLU A 247 -2.41 -25.80 16.48
CA GLU A 247 -1.87 -27.13 16.25
C GLU A 247 -2.02 -27.59 14.79
N LEU A 248 -3.18 -27.32 14.18
CA LEU A 248 -3.41 -27.62 12.77
C LEU A 248 -2.49 -26.80 11.86
N ARG A 249 -2.33 -25.50 12.16
CA ARG A 249 -1.45 -24.59 11.43
C ARG A 249 0.00 -25.08 11.47
N GLU A 250 0.49 -25.48 12.63
CA GLU A 250 1.86 -26.01 12.80
C GLU A 250 2.08 -27.32 12.04
N LYS A 251 1.05 -28.18 11.93
CA LYS A 251 1.12 -29.42 11.15
C LYS A 251 1.14 -29.19 9.64
N ILE A 252 0.43 -28.18 9.15
CA ILE A 252 0.31 -27.87 7.71
C ILE A 252 1.51 -27.04 7.22
N GLN A 253 2.06 -26.17 8.06
CA GLN A 253 3.14 -25.25 7.69
C GLN A 253 4.33 -25.92 6.96
N PRO A 254 4.85 -27.10 7.36
CA PRO A 254 5.94 -27.76 6.65
C PRO A 254 5.59 -28.15 5.20
N GLU A 255 4.35 -28.57 4.94
CA GLU A 255 3.89 -28.92 3.58
C GLU A 255 3.85 -27.68 2.68
N ILE A 256 3.37 -26.56 3.21
CA ILE A 256 3.33 -25.28 2.49
C ILE A 256 4.75 -24.76 2.22
N LEU A 257 5.67 -24.88 3.18
CA LEU A 257 7.07 -24.53 2.98
C LEU A 257 7.73 -25.39 1.91
N GLU A 258 7.42 -26.69 1.84
CA GLU A 258 7.93 -27.58 0.78
C GLU A 258 7.38 -27.17 -0.59
N LEU A 259 6.12 -26.76 -0.69
CA LEU A 259 5.54 -26.23 -1.93
C LEU A 259 6.25 -24.95 -2.39
N ILE A 260 6.50 -24.01 -1.47
CA ILE A 260 7.26 -22.78 -1.77
C ILE A 260 8.67 -23.16 -2.24
N LYS A 261 9.33 -24.11 -1.56
CA LYS A 261 10.66 -24.60 -1.93
C LYS A 261 10.67 -25.19 -3.34
N GLN A 262 9.69 -26.02 -3.70
CA GLN A 262 9.55 -26.56 -5.06
C GLN A 262 9.43 -25.43 -6.10
N GLN A 263 8.62 -24.40 -5.80
CA GLN A 263 8.49 -23.24 -6.67
C GLN A 263 9.83 -22.49 -6.83
N ARG A 264 10.59 -22.27 -5.74
CA ARG A 264 11.90 -21.62 -5.81
C ARG A 264 12.90 -22.42 -6.65
N LEU A 265 12.94 -23.75 -6.48
CA LEU A 265 13.80 -24.63 -7.26
C LEU A 265 13.44 -24.62 -8.75
N ASN A 266 12.15 -24.59 -9.08
CA ASN A 266 11.68 -24.46 -10.47
C ASN A 266 12.12 -23.12 -11.08
N ARG A 267 12.02 -22.02 -10.33
CA ARG A 267 12.51 -20.70 -10.78
C ARG A 267 14.01 -20.67 -11.00
N LEU A 268 14.80 -21.32 -10.15
CA LEU A 268 16.23 -21.49 -10.39
C LEU A 268 16.49 -22.33 -11.65
N CYS A 269 15.69 -23.37 -11.92
CA CYS A 269 15.82 -24.19 -13.11
C CYS A 269 15.47 -23.43 -14.40
N GLU A 270 14.49 -22.53 -14.35
CA GLU A 270 14.19 -21.59 -15.44
C GLU A 270 15.40 -20.69 -15.68
N GLY A 271 15.92 -20.07 -14.61
CA GLY A 271 17.09 -19.21 -14.64
C GLY A 271 16.77 -17.73 -14.77
N SER A 272 17.80 -16.88 -14.69
CA SER A 272 17.64 -15.43 -14.71
C SER A 272 18.84 -14.73 -15.34
N SER A 273 18.56 -13.55 -15.93
CA SER A 273 19.56 -12.65 -16.47
C SER A 273 20.04 -11.67 -15.41
N PHE A 274 21.35 -11.47 -15.34
CA PHE A 274 22.03 -10.59 -14.40
C PHE A 274 22.91 -9.59 -15.14
N ARG A 275 23.07 -8.40 -14.57
CA ARG A 275 23.93 -7.36 -15.14
C ARG A 275 25.38 -7.62 -14.73
N LYS A 276 26.33 -7.45 -15.66
CA LYS A 276 27.76 -7.52 -15.33
C LYS A 276 28.21 -6.36 -14.44
N ILE A 277 29.02 -6.69 -13.44
CA ILE A 277 29.65 -5.73 -12.53
C ILE A 277 30.87 -5.11 -13.24
N GLY A 278 30.83 -3.79 -13.52
CA GLY A 278 32.00 -3.02 -13.94
C GLY A 278 32.29 -2.89 -15.45
N ASN A 279 31.48 -2.14 -16.21
CA ASN A 279 31.97 -1.57 -17.47
C ASN A 279 31.35 -0.20 -17.81
N ARG A 280 32.19 0.85 -17.83
CA ARG A 280 31.84 2.26 -18.15
C ARG A 280 31.77 2.56 -19.67
N ARG A 281 31.54 1.57 -20.54
CA ARG A 281 31.46 1.81 -22.00
C ARG A 281 30.27 1.10 -22.66
N ARG A 282 29.27 1.92 -23.02
CA ARG A 282 28.30 1.85 -24.14
C ARG A 282 27.58 0.55 -24.57
N GLN A 283 27.77 -0.61 -23.94
CA GLN A 283 26.89 -1.78 -24.11
C GLN A 283 26.63 -2.44 -22.75
N GLU A 284 25.36 -2.50 -22.34
CA GLU A 284 24.94 -3.24 -21.16
C GLU A 284 25.07 -4.73 -21.46
N ARG A 285 26.13 -5.36 -20.94
CA ARG A 285 26.35 -6.80 -21.07
C ARG A 285 25.64 -7.52 -19.93
N PHE A 286 24.81 -8.48 -20.29
CA PHE A 286 24.12 -9.37 -19.37
C PHE A 286 24.81 -10.74 -19.37
N TRP A 287 24.59 -11.49 -18.31
CA TRP A 287 24.97 -12.89 -18.21
C TRP A 287 23.80 -13.66 -17.60
N TYR A 288 23.72 -14.95 -17.87
CA TYR A 288 22.61 -15.79 -17.46
C TYR A 288 23.08 -16.86 -16.50
N CYS A 289 22.25 -17.22 -15.53
CA CYS A 289 22.49 -18.35 -14.63
C CYS A 289 21.21 -19.16 -14.47
N ARG A 290 21.32 -20.50 -14.55
CA ARG A 290 20.21 -21.43 -14.29
C ARG A 290 20.69 -22.72 -13.65
N LEU A 291 19.83 -23.35 -12.88
CA LEU A 291 20.05 -24.65 -12.25
C LEU A 291 19.68 -25.78 -13.22
N ALA A 292 20.48 -26.85 -13.24
CA ALA A 292 20.11 -28.07 -13.93
C ALA A 292 18.89 -28.74 -13.26
N LEU A 293 18.02 -29.40 -14.05
CA LEU A 293 16.79 -30.05 -13.54
C LEU A 293 17.02 -31.12 -12.46
N ASN A 294 18.24 -31.63 -12.35
CA ASN A 294 18.62 -32.57 -11.29
C ASN A 294 19.04 -31.88 -9.97
N HIS A 295 19.03 -30.54 -9.94
CA HIS A 295 19.42 -29.68 -8.84
C HIS A 295 20.88 -29.83 -8.37
N LYS A 296 21.78 -30.33 -9.24
CA LYS A 296 23.17 -30.63 -8.87
C LYS A 296 24.21 -29.69 -9.45
N VAL A 297 23.88 -28.91 -10.48
CA VAL A 297 24.84 -28.04 -11.19
C VAL A 297 24.16 -26.72 -11.55
N LEU A 298 24.80 -25.60 -11.23
CA LEU A 298 24.48 -24.29 -11.76
C LEU A 298 25.26 -24.07 -13.06
N HIS A 299 24.56 -23.70 -14.12
CA HIS A 299 25.12 -23.34 -15.41
C HIS A 299 25.04 -21.84 -15.58
N TYR A 300 26.13 -21.21 -16.01
CA TYR A 300 26.14 -19.78 -16.27
C TYR A 300 27.04 -19.40 -17.44
N GLY A 301 26.84 -18.20 -17.97
CA GLY A 301 27.57 -17.72 -19.12
C GLY A 301 27.13 -16.34 -19.56
N ASP A 302 27.95 -15.71 -20.40
CA ASP A 302 27.66 -14.40 -20.97
C ASP A 302 26.56 -14.49 -22.03
N LEU A 303 25.76 -13.42 -22.12
CA LEU A 303 24.79 -13.24 -23.20
C LEU A 303 25.27 -12.10 -24.10
N ASP A 304 25.36 -12.36 -25.40
CA ASP A 304 25.77 -11.36 -26.39
C ASP A 304 24.65 -10.34 -26.69
N ASP A 305 23.38 -10.69 -26.46
CA ASP A 305 22.19 -9.83 -26.56
C ASP A 305 21.09 -10.28 -25.57
N ASN A 306 20.11 -9.41 -25.28
CA ASN A 306 18.94 -9.77 -24.44
C ASN A 306 18.11 -10.85 -25.17
N PRO A 307 18.13 -12.13 -24.74
CA PRO A 307 17.54 -13.21 -25.51
C PRO A 307 16.02 -13.05 -25.53
N GLN A 308 15.42 -12.97 -26.73
CA GLN A 308 13.97 -13.03 -26.91
C GLN A 308 13.43 -14.48 -26.87
N GLY A 309 14.08 -15.38 -26.12
CA GLY A 309 13.76 -16.80 -26.06
C GLY A 309 14.46 -17.55 -24.92
N GLU A 310 14.20 -18.86 -24.82
CA GLU A 310 14.75 -19.72 -23.77
C GLU A 310 16.26 -19.95 -23.95
N VAL A 311 17.05 -19.68 -22.91
CA VAL A 311 18.52 -19.88 -22.93
C VAL A 311 18.84 -21.35 -22.70
N THR A 312 19.49 -22.01 -23.67
CA THR A 312 19.82 -23.43 -23.59
C THR A 312 21.04 -23.68 -22.70
N PHE A 313 21.18 -24.90 -22.16
CA PHE A 313 22.36 -25.27 -21.36
C PHE A 313 23.67 -25.22 -22.15
N GLU A 314 23.61 -25.41 -23.47
CA GLU A 314 24.78 -25.45 -24.36
C GLU A 314 25.42 -24.06 -24.57
N SER A 315 24.63 -22.99 -24.45
CA SER A 315 25.17 -21.62 -24.49
C SER A 315 25.85 -21.20 -23.18
N LEU A 316 25.66 -21.95 -22.09
CA LEU A 316 26.22 -21.65 -20.78
C LEU A 316 27.48 -22.49 -20.54
N GLN A 317 28.63 -21.87 -20.78
CA GLN A 317 29.93 -22.54 -20.83
C GLN A 317 30.46 -22.91 -19.44
N GLU A 318 30.11 -22.12 -18.43
CA GLU A 318 30.62 -22.26 -17.06
C GLU A 318 29.67 -23.04 -16.17
N LYS A 319 30.24 -23.78 -15.20
CA LYS A 319 29.50 -24.69 -14.33
C LYS A 319 30.01 -24.66 -12.90
N ILE A 320 29.09 -24.66 -11.94
CA ILE A 320 29.39 -24.82 -10.51
C ILE A 320 28.57 -26.01 -9.99
N PRO A 321 29.22 -27.12 -9.60
CA PRO A 321 28.53 -28.18 -8.87
C PRO A 321 27.95 -27.63 -7.56
N VAL A 322 26.68 -27.89 -7.28
CA VAL A 322 26.00 -27.41 -6.07
C VAL A 322 26.68 -27.93 -4.80
N ALA A 323 27.27 -29.13 -4.86
CA ALA A 323 28.02 -29.72 -3.76
C ALA A 323 29.29 -28.93 -3.40
N ASP A 324 29.82 -28.11 -4.32
CA ASP A 324 31.02 -27.30 -4.09
C ASP A 324 30.68 -25.94 -3.47
N ILE A 325 29.40 -25.55 -3.42
CA ILE A 325 28.97 -24.29 -2.82
C ILE A 325 29.17 -24.34 -1.29
N LYS A 326 30.00 -23.43 -0.78
CA LYS A 326 30.33 -23.33 0.66
C LYS A 326 29.40 -22.38 1.39
N ALA A 327 29.12 -21.23 0.79
CA ALA A 327 28.30 -20.20 1.41
C ALA A 327 27.72 -19.23 0.38
N ILE A 328 26.61 -18.59 0.77
CA ILE A 328 26.01 -17.47 0.07
C ILE A 328 26.18 -16.25 0.97
N VAL A 329 26.72 -15.16 0.44
CA VAL A 329 26.86 -13.88 1.14
C VAL A 329 26.06 -12.80 0.44
N THR A 330 25.63 -11.78 1.17
CA THR A 330 24.73 -10.74 0.66
C THR A 330 25.22 -9.33 1.00
N GLY A 331 24.86 -8.35 0.19
CA GLY A 331 25.15 -6.94 0.39
C GLY A 331 26.63 -6.65 0.64
N LYS A 332 26.94 -5.97 1.74
CA LYS A 332 28.31 -5.54 2.09
C LYS A 332 29.31 -6.69 2.25
N ASP A 333 28.83 -7.91 2.52
CA ASP A 333 29.69 -9.07 2.72
C ASP A 333 30.16 -9.68 1.39
N CYS A 334 29.54 -9.29 0.28
CA CYS A 334 29.95 -9.69 -1.06
C CYS A 334 31.35 -9.12 -1.39
N PRO A 335 32.28 -9.92 -1.92
CA PRO A 335 33.64 -9.46 -2.25
C PRO A 335 33.64 -8.22 -3.16
N HIS A 336 32.76 -8.19 -4.15
CA HIS A 336 32.61 -7.09 -5.12
C HIS A 336 31.99 -5.80 -4.54
N MET A 337 31.57 -5.82 -3.27
CA MET A 337 31.00 -4.66 -2.55
C MET A 337 31.95 -4.07 -1.49
N LYS A 338 33.14 -4.67 -1.27
CA LYS A 338 34.09 -4.27 -0.22
C LYS A 338 34.98 -3.07 -0.57
N GLU A 339 35.01 -2.60 -1.83
CA GLU A 339 35.88 -1.50 -2.24
C GLU A 339 35.36 -0.10 -1.80
N LYS A 340 36.28 0.74 -1.31
CA LYS A 340 36.01 2.11 -0.80
C LYS A 340 35.38 3.07 -1.82
N SER A 341 35.44 2.77 -3.12
CA SER A 341 34.84 3.56 -4.21
C SER A 341 33.36 3.22 -4.45
N ALA A 342 32.91 2.01 -4.10
CA ALA A 342 31.53 1.54 -4.26
C ALA A 342 30.59 2.03 -3.14
N LEU A 343 31.14 2.35 -1.95
CA LEU A 343 30.38 2.87 -0.81
C LEU A 343 29.77 4.27 -1.01
N LYS A 344 30.14 4.98 -2.11
CA LYS A 344 29.46 6.22 -2.54
C LYS A 344 28.32 5.97 -3.56
N GLN A 345 28.11 4.73 -4.00
CA GLN A 345 27.08 4.36 -4.97
C GLN A 345 25.93 3.60 -4.30
N ASN A 346 24.71 4.11 -4.53
CA ASN A 346 23.38 3.53 -4.37
C ASN A 346 23.22 2.39 -3.34
N LYS A 347 22.69 2.75 -2.16
CA LYS A 347 22.15 1.83 -1.15
C LYS A 347 21.29 0.70 -1.75
N GLU A 348 20.54 1.00 -2.80
CA GLU A 348 19.69 0.06 -3.53
C GLU A 348 20.47 -1.11 -4.14
N VAL A 349 21.69 -0.89 -4.66
CA VAL A 349 22.50 -1.95 -5.27
C VAL A 349 23.01 -2.93 -4.21
N LEU A 350 23.35 -2.42 -3.02
CA LEU A 350 23.76 -3.27 -1.88
C LEU A 350 22.63 -4.20 -1.44
N GLU A 351 21.38 -3.76 -1.50
CA GLU A 351 20.22 -4.56 -1.10
C GLU A 351 19.88 -5.68 -2.11
N LEU A 352 20.46 -5.62 -3.31
CA LEU A 352 20.27 -6.59 -4.41
C LEU A 352 21.51 -7.45 -4.69
N ALA A 353 22.64 -7.16 -4.02
CA ALA A 353 23.89 -7.87 -4.23
C ALA A 353 23.96 -9.17 -3.43
N PHE A 354 24.44 -10.24 -4.07
CA PHE A 354 24.78 -11.50 -3.42
C PHE A 354 25.91 -12.23 -4.14
N SER A 355 26.61 -13.14 -3.45
CA SER A 355 27.69 -13.93 -4.04
C SER A 355 27.64 -15.38 -3.58
N ILE A 356 27.93 -16.29 -4.51
CA ILE A 356 28.16 -17.71 -4.24
C ILE A 356 29.66 -17.92 -4.02
N LEU A 357 30.04 -18.44 -2.85
CA LEU A 357 31.41 -18.83 -2.53
C LEU A 357 31.51 -20.35 -2.74
N TYR A 358 32.31 -20.81 -3.70
CA TYR A 358 32.41 -22.25 -4.05
C TYR A 358 33.85 -22.79 -4.04
N ASP A 359 34.84 -21.99 -4.42
CA ASP A 359 36.27 -22.31 -4.31
C ASP A 359 36.92 -21.39 -3.25
N PRO A 360 38.02 -21.77 -2.56
CA PRO A 360 38.70 -20.85 -1.63
C PRO A 360 39.01 -19.46 -2.21
N ASP A 361 39.30 -19.37 -3.50
CA ASP A 361 39.69 -18.12 -4.17
C ASP A 361 38.70 -17.64 -5.24
N GLU A 362 37.65 -18.41 -5.55
CA GLU A 362 36.64 -18.06 -6.56
C GLU A 362 35.26 -17.78 -5.97
N THR A 363 34.63 -16.74 -6.52
CA THR A 363 33.29 -16.32 -6.14
C THR A 363 32.50 -15.92 -7.37
N LEU A 364 31.24 -16.37 -7.44
CA LEU A 364 30.32 -15.91 -8.47
C LEU A 364 29.48 -14.77 -7.90
N ASN A 365 29.61 -13.59 -8.49
CA ASN A 365 29.05 -12.34 -7.96
C ASN A 365 27.81 -11.92 -8.73
N PHE A 366 26.74 -11.58 -8.01
CA PHE A 366 25.43 -11.25 -8.56
C PHE A 366 24.96 -9.88 -8.10
N ILE A 367 24.27 -9.17 -9.00
CA ILE A 367 23.38 -8.07 -8.66
C ILE A 367 22.03 -8.43 -9.27
N ALA A 368 21.04 -8.75 -8.42
CA ALA A 368 19.70 -9.07 -8.87
C ALA A 368 19.08 -7.87 -9.63
N PRO A 369 18.24 -8.12 -10.65
CA PRO A 369 17.59 -7.03 -11.39
C PRO A 369 16.55 -6.28 -10.56
N ASN A 370 15.93 -6.95 -9.57
CA ASN A 370 14.96 -6.38 -8.65
C ASN A 370 14.89 -7.20 -7.35
N LYS A 371 14.12 -6.71 -6.38
CA LYS A 371 13.98 -7.35 -5.07
C LYS A 371 13.32 -8.73 -5.12
N TYR A 372 12.39 -8.94 -6.06
CA TYR A 372 11.73 -10.22 -6.24
C TYR A 372 12.73 -11.30 -6.66
N GLU A 373 13.51 -11.04 -7.72
CA GLU A 373 14.55 -11.96 -8.19
C GLU A 373 15.64 -12.20 -7.14
N TYR A 374 16.00 -11.15 -6.37
CA TYR A 374 16.88 -11.33 -5.22
C TYR A 374 16.32 -12.35 -4.21
N CYS A 375 15.05 -12.22 -3.82
CA CYS A 375 14.40 -13.15 -2.89
C CYS A 375 14.31 -14.56 -3.47
N ILE A 376 13.94 -14.71 -4.74
CA ILE A 376 13.87 -16.00 -5.43
C ILE A 376 15.22 -16.72 -5.37
N TRP A 377 16.30 -16.02 -5.73
CA TRP A 377 17.63 -16.61 -5.76
C TRP A 377 18.18 -16.94 -4.37
N ILE A 378 18.03 -16.03 -3.40
CA ILE A 378 18.51 -16.28 -2.03
C ILE A 378 17.77 -17.44 -1.37
N ASP A 379 16.44 -17.49 -1.49
CA ASP A 379 15.65 -18.57 -0.92
C ASP A 379 15.90 -19.90 -1.65
N GLY A 380 15.95 -19.88 -2.99
CA GLY A 380 16.24 -21.08 -3.78
C GLY A 380 17.63 -21.66 -3.48
N LEU A 381 18.67 -20.81 -3.39
CA LEU A 381 20.01 -21.24 -3.02
C LEU A 381 20.07 -21.75 -1.57
N SER A 382 19.35 -21.10 -0.65
CA SER A 382 19.23 -21.57 0.73
C SER A 382 18.59 -22.95 0.79
N ALA A 383 17.49 -23.16 0.06
CA ALA A 383 16.80 -24.44 -0.03
C ALA A 383 17.67 -25.54 -0.66
N LEU A 384 18.47 -25.22 -1.69
CA LEU A 384 19.45 -26.15 -2.28
C LEU A 384 20.50 -26.60 -1.27
N LEU A 385 20.91 -25.70 -0.37
CA LEU A 385 21.89 -25.97 0.69
C LEU A 385 21.25 -26.55 1.96
N GLY A 386 19.96 -26.89 1.94
CA GLY A 386 19.24 -27.41 3.10
C GLY A 386 19.08 -26.41 4.24
N LYS A 387 19.10 -25.11 3.94
CA LYS A 387 18.88 -24.00 4.88
C LYS A 387 17.47 -23.44 4.74
N ASP A 388 17.00 -22.77 5.78
CA ASP A 388 15.70 -22.12 5.80
C ASP A 388 15.63 -20.95 4.81
N MET A 389 14.51 -20.85 4.10
CA MET A 389 14.16 -19.71 3.26
C MET A 389 13.63 -18.58 4.14
N SER A 390 14.31 -17.43 4.16
CA SER A 390 14.10 -16.38 5.17
C SER A 390 13.68 -15.03 4.61
N SER A 391 13.55 -14.92 3.28
CA SER A 391 13.17 -13.65 2.65
C SER A 391 11.74 -13.22 2.98
N GLU A 392 11.46 -11.92 2.81
CA GLU A 392 10.11 -11.36 2.96
C GLU A 392 9.11 -12.00 1.99
N LEU A 393 9.56 -12.40 0.81
CA LEU A 393 8.71 -13.08 -0.18
C LEU A 393 8.24 -14.44 0.34
N THR A 394 9.14 -15.24 0.92
CA THR A 394 8.76 -16.54 1.50
C THR A 394 7.82 -16.38 2.69
N LYS A 395 8.02 -15.37 3.53
CA LYS A 395 7.08 -15.08 4.64
C LYS A 395 5.69 -14.71 4.11
N SER A 396 5.64 -13.87 3.08
CA SER A 396 4.38 -13.45 2.42
C SER A 396 3.67 -14.64 1.75
N ASP A 397 4.41 -15.47 1.00
CA ASP A 397 3.88 -16.66 0.34
C ASP A 397 3.34 -17.66 1.38
N LEU A 398 4.11 -17.90 2.46
CA LEU A 398 3.71 -18.79 3.55
C LEU A 398 2.42 -18.30 4.21
N ASP A 399 2.33 -17.03 4.58
CA ASP A 399 1.14 -16.49 5.22
C ASP A 399 -0.10 -16.58 4.31
N THR A 400 0.08 -16.26 3.02
CA THR A 400 -1.00 -16.31 2.03
C THR A 400 -1.51 -17.75 1.84
N LEU A 401 -0.61 -18.68 1.56
CA LEU A 401 -0.96 -20.07 1.28
C LEU A 401 -1.51 -20.77 2.52
N LEU A 402 -0.88 -20.55 3.68
CA LEU A 402 -1.33 -21.12 4.94
C LEU A 402 -2.70 -20.55 5.35
N SER A 403 -2.94 -19.25 5.16
CA SER A 403 -4.27 -18.66 5.42
C SER A 403 -5.34 -19.29 4.53
N MET A 404 -5.06 -19.48 3.24
CA MET A 404 -5.99 -20.13 2.31
C MET A 404 -6.24 -21.59 2.68
N GLU A 405 -5.19 -22.38 2.94
CA GLU A 405 -5.31 -23.78 3.32
C GLU A 405 -6.07 -23.94 4.64
N MET A 406 -5.77 -23.10 5.64
CA MET A 406 -6.51 -23.10 6.91
C MET A 406 -8.00 -22.79 6.69
N LYS A 407 -8.33 -21.81 5.84
CA LYS A 407 -9.73 -21.53 5.50
C LYS A 407 -10.39 -22.74 4.86
N LEU A 408 -9.74 -23.40 3.91
CA LEU A 408 -10.26 -24.61 3.26
C LEU A 408 -10.54 -25.73 4.26
N ARG A 409 -9.60 -26.00 5.18
CA ARG A 409 -9.74 -27.04 6.23
C ARG A 409 -10.84 -26.73 7.23
N LEU A 410 -11.14 -25.45 7.44
CA LEU A 410 -12.16 -25.00 8.38
C LEU A 410 -13.52 -24.71 7.73
N LEU A 411 -13.66 -24.89 6.41
CA LEU A 411 -14.93 -24.67 5.70
C LEU A 411 -16.07 -25.50 6.28
N ASP A 412 -15.83 -26.78 6.57
CA ASP A 412 -16.85 -27.68 7.13
C ASP A 412 -17.22 -27.35 8.59
N LEU A 413 -16.46 -26.47 9.24
CA LEU A 413 -16.68 -25.99 10.60
C LEU A 413 -17.20 -24.55 10.63
N GLU A 414 -17.58 -23.99 9.48
CA GLU A 414 -18.11 -22.63 9.41
C GLU A 414 -19.40 -22.51 10.24
N ASN A 415 -19.42 -21.56 11.19
CA ASN A 415 -20.48 -21.37 12.20
C ASN A 415 -20.61 -22.48 13.26
N ILE A 416 -19.65 -23.39 13.35
CA ILE A 416 -19.56 -24.38 14.44
C ILE A 416 -18.58 -23.84 15.49
N GLN A 417 -18.99 -23.85 16.75
CA GLN A 417 -18.12 -23.43 17.84
C GLN A 417 -16.99 -24.44 18.02
N ILE A 418 -15.74 -23.97 17.86
CA ILE A 418 -14.54 -24.79 18.04
C ILE A 418 -14.28 -24.92 19.55
N PRO A 419 -14.23 -26.15 20.10
CA PRO A 419 -13.99 -26.33 21.53
C PRO A 419 -12.54 -25.98 21.88
N GLU A 420 -12.32 -25.29 23.00
CA GLU A 420 -10.97 -24.94 23.49
C GLU A 420 -10.14 -26.19 23.84
N ALA A 421 -10.79 -27.27 24.28
CA ALA A 421 -10.18 -28.54 24.59
C ALA A 421 -10.79 -29.66 23.71
N PRO A 422 -9.98 -30.60 23.19
CA PRO A 422 -10.49 -31.74 22.45
C PRO A 422 -11.51 -32.53 23.30
N PRO A 423 -12.73 -32.79 22.78
CA PRO A 423 -13.69 -33.64 23.48
C PRO A 423 -13.09 -35.01 23.79
N PRO A 424 -13.40 -35.63 24.95
CA PRO A 424 -12.83 -36.90 25.32
C PRO A 424 -13.24 -37.98 24.32
N VAL A 425 -12.25 -38.69 23.77
CA VAL A 425 -12.51 -39.86 22.92
C VAL A 425 -13.12 -40.96 23.80
N PRO A 426 -14.33 -41.47 23.49
CA PRO A 426 -14.94 -42.54 24.27
C PRO A 426 -14.08 -43.81 24.21
N LYS A 427 -14.25 -44.70 25.20
CA LYS A 427 -13.60 -46.01 25.18
C LYS A 427 -13.97 -46.75 23.89
N GLU A 428 -13.03 -47.55 23.39
CA GLU A 428 -13.30 -48.45 22.28
C GLU A 428 -14.54 -49.33 22.57
N PRO A 429 -15.39 -49.59 21.56
CA PRO A 429 -16.49 -50.52 21.72
C PRO A 429 -15.98 -51.90 22.17
N SER A 430 -16.74 -52.58 23.02
CA SER A 430 -16.39 -53.91 23.52
C SER A 430 -16.50 -55.02 22.45
N SER A 431 -16.99 -54.70 21.25
CA SER A 431 -17.09 -55.61 20.11
C SER A 431 -16.76 -54.86 18.81
N TYR A 432 -16.18 -55.59 17.86
CA TYR A 432 -15.93 -55.15 16.48
C TYR A 432 -17.02 -55.65 15.51
N ASP A 433 -18.17 -56.09 16.03
CA ASP A 433 -19.36 -56.38 15.23
C ASP A 433 -19.96 -55.05 14.73
N PHE A 434 -19.43 -54.56 13.62
CA PHE A 434 -19.84 -53.27 13.06
C PHE A 434 -21.31 -53.28 12.65
N VAL A 435 -22.01 -52.19 13.01
CA VAL A 435 -23.44 -51.99 12.67
C VAL A 435 -23.68 -51.94 11.16
N TYR A 436 -22.69 -51.47 10.40
CA TYR A 436 -22.73 -51.39 8.95
C TYR A 436 -21.59 -52.20 8.35
N HIS A 437 -21.90 -53.00 7.32
CA HIS A 437 -20.89 -53.66 6.51
C HIS A 437 -20.44 -52.72 5.40
N TYR A 438 -19.20 -52.24 5.48
CA TYR A 438 -18.55 -51.54 4.37
C TYR A 438 -17.91 -52.61 3.47
N GLY A 439 -18.53 -52.86 2.32
CA GLY A 439 -18.06 -53.81 1.29
C GLY A 439 -17.14 -53.18 0.27
#